data_AF-W9QDT2-F1
#
_entry.id   AF-W9QDT2-F1
#
_cell.length_a   1.000
_cell.length_b   1.000
_cell.length_c   1.000
_cell.angle_alpha   90.00
_cell.angle_beta   90.00
_cell.angle_gamma   90.00
#
_symmetry.space_group_name_H-M   'P 1'
#
loop_
_entity.id
_entity.type
_entity.pdbx_description
1 polymer ?
#
loop_
_entity_poly.entity_id
_entity_poly.type
_entity_poly.pdbx_seq_one_letter_code
_entity_poly.pdbx_strand_id
1 'polypeptide(L)'
;MADEEDALSSNPNEAPNHSEESRQRKHAALLERLANRHQTRLENSLTRRSADSDSSSSSPSFESTSSFLSRFADSKRSIESRIAQCRLTPTSESTQLKSNLDSISASISDLEKLVAENSYFLPSYEVRSLLKAISDLKQSLESLSSELVPKKKFIFKNKAAKKEKAPIFDSMKEKEPETDKPAKVGFTVPESPGFRNKTGEVLVREFKGSEIGEFTISDLDSCEVRLIGCVRALFAHRLRNCRIFGGPVSASILIEGAEDCVFVIASHQIRIHHVKASDFYLRVRSRPIIEDTTNVRFAPYCLSYEGIDEDLKSAGLNEETGNWAHVDDFGWLRAVQSPNWSILPENDRIGLIKISDPNKGAEKI
;
A
#
# COMPACT_ATOMS: atom_id res chain seq x y z
N MET A 1 -80.06 -25.76 -12.33
CA MET A 1 -78.62 -25.53 -12.10
C MET A 1 -78.13 -24.90 -13.40
N ALA A 2 -78.32 -23.59 -13.58
CA ALA A 2 -77.45 -22.50 -13.07
C ALA A 2 -76.05 -22.63 -13.70
N ASP A 3 -75.45 -21.70 -14.45
CA ASP A 3 -75.68 -20.32 -14.92
C ASP A 3 -74.79 -20.17 -16.21
N GLU A 4 -75.09 -19.37 -17.24
CA GLU A 4 -74.62 -17.96 -17.47
C GLU A 4 -73.14 -17.70 -17.03
N GLU A 5 -72.27 -16.93 -17.68
CA GLU A 5 -72.14 -16.21 -18.95
C GLU A 5 -70.67 -15.69 -18.98
N ASP A 6 -70.16 -15.33 -20.15
CA ASP A 6 -69.11 -14.32 -20.47
C ASP A 6 -67.80 -14.14 -19.67
N ALA A 7 -66.67 -14.05 -20.40
CA ALA A 7 -65.85 -12.82 -20.45
C ALA A 7 -64.64 -12.90 -21.42
N LEU A 8 -64.47 -11.79 -22.16
CA LEU A 8 -63.35 -11.42 -23.04
C LEU A 8 -62.02 -11.12 -22.31
N SER A 9 -60.94 -11.17 -23.12
CA SER A 9 -59.76 -10.27 -23.12
C SER A 9 -58.53 -10.56 -22.22
N SER A 10 -57.50 -11.12 -22.89
CA SER A 10 -56.10 -10.69 -22.95
C SER A 10 -55.44 -9.88 -21.82
N ASN A 11 -54.37 -10.43 -21.24
CA ASN A 11 -53.13 -9.69 -20.92
C ASN A 11 -51.92 -10.65 -20.77
N PRO A 12 -50.76 -10.43 -21.42
CA PRO A 12 -49.58 -11.28 -21.29
C PRO A 12 -48.46 -10.57 -20.51
N ASN A 13 -48.34 -10.80 -19.21
CA ASN A 13 -47.09 -10.54 -18.46
C ASN A 13 -47.24 -11.02 -17.01
N GLU A 14 -46.57 -12.11 -16.63
CA GLU A 14 -46.01 -12.32 -15.28
C GLU A 14 -45.28 -13.68 -15.18
N ALA A 15 -43.96 -13.66 -15.36
CA ALA A 15 -43.07 -14.68 -14.82
C ALA A 15 -41.70 -14.04 -14.58
N PRO A 16 -41.29 -13.78 -13.31
CA PRO A 16 -40.00 -14.30 -12.87
C PRO A 16 -39.85 -14.62 -11.36
N ASN A 17 -40.91 -14.90 -10.57
CA ASN A 17 -40.74 -15.04 -9.10
C ASN A 17 -40.14 -16.37 -8.59
N HIS A 18 -40.20 -17.46 -9.36
CA HIS A 18 -39.77 -18.78 -8.87
C HIS A 18 -38.24 -18.94 -8.74
N SER A 19 -37.45 -18.14 -9.48
CA SER A 19 -35.98 -18.23 -9.51
C SER A 19 -35.33 -17.59 -8.28
N GLU A 20 -35.81 -16.43 -7.86
CA GLU A 20 -35.27 -15.70 -6.69
C GLU A 20 -35.60 -16.38 -5.38
N GLU A 21 -36.83 -16.87 -5.21
CA GLU A 21 -37.19 -17.65 -4.01
C GLU A 21 -36.32 -18.91 -3.87
N SER A 22 -36.01 -19.59 -4.97
CA SER A 22 -35.14 -20.77 -4.95
C SER A 22 -33.71 -20.40 -4.52
N ARG A 23 -33.17 -19.25 -4.96
CA ARG A 23 -31.84 -18.77 -4.58
C ARG A 23 -31.81 -18.31 -3.11
N GLN A 24 -32.85 -17.64 -2.64
CA GLN A 24 -32.98 -17.22 -1.25
C GLN A 24 -33.11 -18.41 -0.30
N ARG A 25 -33.91 -19.44 -0.66
CA ARG A 25 -34.01 -20.69 0.12
C ARG A 25 -32.68 -21.43 0.20
N LYS A 26 -31.92 -21.49 -0.90
CA LYS A 26 -30.56 -22.08 -0.91
C LYS A 26 -29.57 -21.29 -0.05
N HIS A 27 -29.66 -19.96 -0.06
CA HIS A 27 -28.82 -19.09 0.76
C HIS A 27 -29.14 -19.24 2.27
N ALA A 28 -30.43 -19.30 2.63
CA ALA A 28 -30.86 -19.56 4.00
C ALA A 28 -30.37 -20.93 4.51
N ALA A 29 -30.52 -21.98 3.69
CA ALA A 29 -30.03 -23.32 4.03
C ALA A 29 -28.50 -23.38 4.20
N LEU A 30 -27.74 -22.58 3.42
CA LEU A 30 -26.28 -22.47 3.58
C LEU A 30 -25.91 -21.79 4.91
N LEU A 31 -26.59 -20.70 5.26
CA LEU A 31 -26.37 -19.97 6.52
C LEU A 31 -26.69 -20.84 7.74
N GLU A 32 -27.79 -21.59 7.69
CA GLU A 32 -28.16 -22.54 8.74
C GLU A 32 -27.12 -23.67 8.88
N ARG A 33 -26.60 -24.18 7.75
CA ARG A 33 -25.53 -25.19 7.75
C ARG A 33 -24.21 -24.65 8.34
N LEU A 34 -23.90 -23.38 8.12
CA LEU A 34 -22.75 -22.69 8.72
C LEU A 34 -22.94 -22.47 10.22
N ALA A 35 -24.14 -22.08 10.64
CA ALA A 35 -24.49 -21.90 12.05
C ALA A 35 -24.43 -23.24 12.82
N ASN A 36 -25.00 -24.31 12.26
CA ASN A 36 -24.94 -25.64 12.87
C ASN A 36 -23.50 -26.15 12.96
N ARG A 37 -22.66 -25.93 11.93
CA ARG A 37 -21.23 -26.29 11.97
C ARG A 37 -20.45 -25.48 13.02
N HIS A 38 -20.85 -24.25 13.31
CA HIS A 38 -20.26 -23.44 14.38
C HIS A 38 -20.70 -23.94 15.76
N GLN A 39 -21.98 -24.28 15.92
CA GLN A 39 -22.53 -24.89 17.14
C GLN A 39 -21.83 -26.21 17.48
N THR A 40 -21.67 -27.12 16.50
CA THR A 40 -20.97 -28.40 16.69
C THR A 40 -19.49 -28.22 17.07
N ARG A 41 -18.83 -27.17 16.59
CA ARG A 41 -17.45 -26.85 16.99
C ARG A 41 -17.37 -26.35 18.43
N LEU A 42 -18.34 -25.55 18.87
CA LEU A 42 -18.47 -25.10 20.25
C LEU A 42 -18.76 -26.27 21.20
N GLU A 43 -19.67 -27.15 20.84
CA GLU A 43 -19.99 -28.35 21.63
C GLU A 43 -18.80 -29.30 21.72
N ASN A 44 -18.08 -29.54 20.62
CA ASN A 44 -16.85 -30.35 20.63
C ASN A 44 -15.71 -29.69 21.45
N SER A 45 -15.68 -28.35 21.54
CA SER A 45 -14.74 -27.65 22.41
C SER A 45 -15.13 -27.76 23.89
N LEU A 46 -16.42 -27.84 24.20
CA LEU A 46 -16.93 -28.00 25.56
C LEU A 46 -16.76 -29.44 26.06
N THR A 47 -16.93 -30.44 25.19
CA THR A 47 -16.72 -31.86 25.55
C THR A 47 -15.25 -32.21 25.76
N ARG A 48 -14.31 -31.54 25.05
CA ARG A 48 -12.87 -31.64 25.36
C ARG A 48 -12.51 -30.98 26.70
N ARG A 49 -13.24 -29.96 27.13
CA ARG A 49 -13.01 -29.29 28.43
C ARG A 49 -13.43 -30.13 29.63
N SER A 50 -14.38 -31.05 29.49
CA SER A 50 -14.82 -31.92 30.60
C SER A 50 -13.97 -33.18 30.77
N ALA A 51 -13.20 -33.58 29.74
CA ALA A 51 -12.35 -34.77 29.79
C ALA A 51 -10.95 -34.53 30.41
N ASP A 52 -10.44 -33.29 30.44
CA ASP A 52 -9.09 -32.95 30.90
C ASP A 52 -9.03 -32.39 32.35
N SER A 53 -10.00 -32.78 33.20
CA SER A 53 -10.12 -32.24 34.56
C SER A 53 -9.10 -32.79 35.58
N ASP A 54 -8.16 -33.65 35.17
CA ASP A 54 -7.17 -34.27 36.06
C ASP A 54 -5.75 -34.13 35.50
N SER A 55 -5.15 -32.94 35.62
CA SER A 55 -3.70 -32.81 35.86
C SER A 55 -3.29 -31.39 36.17
N SER A 56 -2.80 -31.21 37.38
CA SER A 56 -2.11 -30.03 37.88
C SER A 56 -0.87 -29.71 37.04
N SER A 57 -0.91 -28.66 36.23
CA SER A 57 0.29 -27.94 35.80
C SER A 57 -0.04 -26.48 35.49
N SER A 58 0.77 -25.59 36.05
CA SER A 58 0.72 -24.13 35.96
C SER A 58 0.84 -23.65 34.50
N SER A 59 -0.30 -23.47 33.84
CA SER A 59 -0.40 -22.81 32.53
C SER A 59 -1.03 -21.42 32.70
N PRO A 60 -0.61 -20.39 31.95
CA PRO A 60 -1.13 -19.05 32.09
C PRO A 60 -2.64 -19.07 31.82
N SER A 61 -3.41 -18.44 32.71
CA SER A 61 -4.85 -18.31 32.57
C SER A 61 -5.19 -17.85 31.16
N PHE A 62 -5.96 -18.65 30.42
CA PHE A 62 -6.47 -18.25 29.12
C PHE A 62 -7.40 -17.04 29.33
N GLU A 63 -6.85 -15.84 29.20
CA GLU A 63 -7.63 -14.61 29.32
C GLU A 63 -8.64 -14.58 28.18
N SER A 64 -9.92 -14.39 28.48
CA SER A 64 -10.93 -14.24 27.44
C SER A 64 -10.56 -13.05 26.55
N THR A 65 -10.69 -13.19 25.24
CA THR A 65 -10.44 -12.11 24.26
C THR A 65 -11.09 -10.79 24.71
N SER A 66 -12.28 -10.84 25.31
CA SER A 66 -12.97 -9.67 25.85
C SER A 66 -12.28 -9.03 27.06
N SER A 67 -11.75 -9.82 28.01
CA SER A 67 -11.00 -9.30 29.17
C SER A 67 -9.73 -8.58 28.71
N PHE A 68 -8.99 -9.20 27.78
CA PHE A 68 -7.80 -8.60 27.20
C PHE A 68 -8.10 -7.27 26.50
N LEU A 69 -9.13 -7.24 25.63
CA LEU A 69 -9.52 -6.03 24.91
C LEU A 69 -9.99 -4.92 25.86
N SER A 70 -10.68 -5.27 26.95
CA SER A 70 -11.06 -4.31 28.00
C SER A 70 -9.84 -3.71 28.68
N ARG A 71 -8.87 -4.55 29.11
CA ARG A 71 -7.63 -4.07 29.74
C ARG A 71 -6.83 -3.17 28.80
N PHE A 72 -6.73 -3.55 27.53
CA PHE A 72 -6.06 -2.71 26.53
C PHE A 72 -6.76 -1.35 26.38
N ALA A 73 -8.10 -1.33 26.31
CA ALA A 73 -8.86 -0.10 26.20
C ALA A 73 -8.69 0.80 27.43
N ASP A 74 -8.67 0.23 28.63
CA ASP A 74 -8.46 0.98 29.88
C ASP A 74 -7.04 1.57 29.94
N SER A 75 -6.01 0.78 29.60
CA SER A 75 -4.63 1.26 29.51
C SER A 75 -4.46 2.35 28.46
N LYS A 76 -5.07 2.18 27.27
CA LYS A 76 -5.09 3.20 26.21
C LYS A 76 -5.70 4.51 26.72
N ARG A 77 -6.89 4.45 27.33
CA ARG A 77 -7.59 5.63 27.85
C ARG A 77 -6.78 6.34 28.94
N SER A 78 -6.11 5.58 29.80
CA SER A 78 -5.21 6.13 30.82
C SER A 78 -4.03 6.91 30.21
N ILE A 79 -3.39 6.34 29.18
CA ILE A 79 -2.29 7.00 28.45
C ILE A 79 -2.78 8.27 27.76
N GLU A 80 -3.92 8.22 27.05
CA GLU A 80 -4.52 9.39 26.39
C GLU A 80 -4.84 10.50 27.40
N SER A 81 -5.38 10.15 28.57
CA SER A 81 -5.67 11.12 29.64
C SER A 81 -4.39 11.78 30.17
N ARG A 82 -3.30 11.02 30.34
CA ARG A 82 -2.01 11.56 30.80
C ARG A 82 -1.37 12.47 29.76
N ILE A 83 -1.47 12.13 28.47
CA ILE A 83 -1.06 12.97 27.34
C ILE A 83 -1.86 14.28 27.35
N ALA A 84 -3.18 14.22 27.51
CA ALA A 84 -4.03 15.41 27.60
C ALA A 84 -3.71 16.29 28.82
N GLN A 85 -3.41 15.67 29.97
CA GLN A 85 -3.01 16.41 31.18
C GLN A 85 -1.69 17.15 30.99
N CYS A 86 -0.71 16.55 30.30
CA CYS A 86 0.57 17.20 29.99
C CYS A 86 0.42 18.40 29.04
N ARG A 87 -0.62 18.44 28.20
CA ARG A 87 -0.95 19.62 27.37
C ARG A 87 -1.44 20.81 28.18
N LEU A 88 -2.09 20.56 29.31
CA LEU A 88 -2.76 21.58 30.12
C LEU A 88 -1.88 22.12 31.27
N THR A 89 -0.76 21.46 31.57
CA THR A 89 0.16 21.90 32.63
C THR A 89 1.09 23.03 32.15
N PRO A 90 1.12 24.19 32.85
CA PRO A 90 1.97 25.32 32.46
C PRO A 90 3.48 25.03 32.61
N THR A 91 4.28 25.65 31.73
CA THR A 91 5.71 25.41 31.40
C THR A 91 6.73 25.56 32.56
N SER A 92 6.28 25.78 33.80
CA SER A 92 7.15 26.15 34.94
C SER A 92 7.87 24.96 35.61
N GLU A 93 7.56 23.71 35.24
CA GLU A 93 8.11 22.50 35.89
C GLU A 93 8.81 21.55 34.89
N SER A 94 9.83 22.04 34.21
CA SER A 94 10.56 21.34 33.13
C SER A 94 11.13 19.96 33.52
N THR A 95 11.44 19.72 34.79
CA THR A 95 11.93 18.41 35.29
C THR A 95 10.80 17.38 35.45
N GLN A 96 9.64 17.79 35.95
CA GLN A 96 8.48 16.90 36.09
C GLN A 96 7.87 16.53 34.72
N LEU A 97 7.92 17.45 33.76
CA LEU A 97 7.45 17.21 32.39
C LEU A 97 8.23 16.10 31.70
N LYS A 98 9.56 16.07 31.85
CA LYS A 98 10.40 15.01 31.28
C LYS A 98 10.12 13.65 31.92
N SER A 99 10.04 13.59 33.25
CA SER A 99 9.69 12.35 33.95
C SER A 99 8.29 11.84 33.58
N ASN A 100 7.34 12.75 33.35
CA ASN A 100 6.00 12.40 32.90
C ASN A 100 6.02 11.83 31.47
N LEU A 101 6.75 12.45 30.54
CA LEU A 101 6.92 11.94 29.18
C LEU A 101 7.61 10.56 29.17
N ASP A 102 8.67 10.38 29.95
CA ASP A 102 9.38 9.10 30.07
C ASP A 102 8.46 8.00 30.64
N SER A 103 7.64 8.36 31.63
CA SER A 103 6.68 7.43 32.23
C SER A 103 5.52 7.07 31.28
N ILE A 104 5.05 8.01 30.45
CA ILE A 104 4.06 7.73 29.40
C ILE A 104 4.68 6.81 28.34
N SER A 105 5.93 7.07 27.94
CA SER A 105 6.66 6.22 27.00
C SER A 105 6.82 4.79 27.52
N ALA A 106 7.13 4.62 28.80
CA ALA A 106 7.22 3.30 29.43
C ALA A 106 5.86 2.56 29.37
N SER A 107 4.76 3.25 29.69
CA SER A 107 3.42 2.66 29.63
C SER A 107 3.00 2.25 28.20
N ILE A 108 3.44 2.99 27.17
CA ILE A 108 3.19 2.60 25.77
C ILE A 108 3.99 1.33 25.41
N SER A 109 5.24 1.22 25.86
CA SER A 109 6.07 0.02 25.67
C SER A 109 5.49 -1.21 26.37
N ASP A 110 4.94 -1.03 27.58
CA ASP A 110 4.26 -2.11 28.31
C ASP A 110 3.00 -2.57 27.57
N LEU A 111 2.25 -1.64 26.97
CA LEU A 111 1.07 -1.94 26.16
C LEU A 111 1.43 -2.74 24.89
N GLU A 112 2.56 -2.40 24.25
CA GLU A 112 3.10 -3.13 23.09
C GLU A 112 3.52 -4.56 23.46
N LYS A 113 4.20 -4.72 24.61
CA LYS A 113 4.56 -6.03 25.14
C LYS A 113 3.32 -6.88 25.43
N LEU A 114 2.29 -6.28 26.04
CA LEU A 114 1.03 -6.93 26.34
C LEU A 114 0.32 -7.42 25.06
N VAL A 115 0.35 -6.64 23.97
CA VAL A 115 -0.19 -7.09 22.66
C VAL A 115 0.65 -8.23 22.08
N ALA A 116 1.98 -8.17 22.17
CA ALA A 116 2.86 -9.22 21.65
C ALA A 116 2.61 -10.57 22.35
N GLU A 117 2.54 -10.58 23.69
CA GLU A 117 2.33 -11.78 24.51
C GLU A 117 0.95 -12.43 24.28
N ASN A 118 -0.06 -11.64 23.93
CA ASN A 118 -1.44 -12.10 23.76
C ASN A 118 -1.87 -12.25 22.29
N SER A 119 -0.98 -11.90 21.34
CA SER A 119 -1.29 -11.92 19.91
C SER A 119 -1.72 -13.29 19.36
N TYR A 120 -1.31 -14.39 20.00
CA TYR A 120 -1.54 -15.76 19.53
C TYR A 120 -3.02 -16.18 19.55
N PHE A 121 -3.86 -15.58 20.39
CA PHE A 121 -5.30 -15.91 20.51
C PHE A 121 -6.23 -14.82 19.98
N LEU A 122 -5.67 -13.75 19.41
CA LEU A 122 -6.44 -12.64 18.87
C LEU A 122 -6.66 -12.81 17.36
N PRO A 123 -7.86 -12.52 16.84
CA PRO A 123 -8.08 -12.44 15.39
C PRO A 123 -7.14 -11.41 14.75
N SER A 124 -6.69 -11.66 13.51
CA SER A 124 -5.73 -10.78 12.82
C SER A 124 -6.22 -9.33 12.66
N TYR A 125 -7.53 -9.12 12.61
CA TYR A 125 -8.13 -7.78 12.62
C TYR A 125 -7.90 -7.05 13.94
N GLU A 126 -8.11 -7.72 15.07
CA GLU A 126 -7.89 -7.16 16.41
C GLU A 126 -6.42 -6.82 16.60
N VAL A 127 -5.51 -7.73 16.26
CA VAL A 127 -4.05 -7.48 16.36
C VAL A 127 -3.66 -6.22 15.58
N ARG A 128 -4.15 -6.05 14.35
CA ARG A 128 -3.87 -4.84 13.54
C ARG A 128 -4.45 -3.57 14.16
N SER A 129 -5.67 -3.62 14.68
CA SER A 129 -6.33 -2.50 15.35
C SER A 129 -5.53 -2.03 16.58
N LEU A 130 -5.07 -2.98 17.40
CA LEU A 130 -4.29 -2.72 18.60
C LEU A 130 -2.92 -2.12 18.29
N LEU A 131 -2.21 -2.67 17.28
CA LEU A 131 -0.93 -2.13 16.82
C LEU A 131 -1.07 -0.72 16.24
N LYS A 132 -2.15 -0.45 15.49
CA LYS A 132 -2.46 0.90 15.01
C LYS A 132 -2.68 1.87 16.16
N ALA A 133 -3.47 1.47 17.17
CA ALA A 133 -3.70 2.29 18.35
C ALA A 133 -2.40 2.61 19.12
N ILE A 134 -1.46 1.66 19.24
CA ILE A 134 -0.14 1.90 19.85
C ILE A 134 0.67 2.92 19.00
N SER A 135 0.65 2.79 17.68
CA SER A 135 1.32 3.74 16.78
C SER A 135 0.78 5.16 16.94
N ASP A 136 -0.55 5.32 17.00
CA ASP A 136 -1.21 6.62 17.18
C ASP A 136 -0.84 7.26 18.55
N LEU A 137 -0.69 6.46 19.61
CA LEU A 137 -0.20 6.91 20.91
C LEU A 137 1.26 7.37 20.86
N LYS A 138 2.15 6.63 20.18
CA LYS A 138 3.55 7.01 19.99
C LYS A 138 3.68 8.34 19.24
N GLN A 139 2.89 8.53 18.18
CA GLN A 139 2.84 9.78 17.43
C GLN A 139 2.35 10.96 18.29
N SER A 140 1.32 10.72 19.10
CA SER A 140 0.79 11.73 20.04
C SER A 140 1.83 12.16 21.07
N LEU A 141 2.64 11.23 21.58
CA LEU A 141 3.74 11.52 22.51
C LEU A 141 4.85 12.33 21.82
N GLU A 142 5.26 11.99 20.60
CA GLU A 142 6.30 12.74 19.88
C GLU A 142 5.85 14.17 19.53
N SER A 143 4.57 14.35 19.20
CA SER A 143 3.99 15.70 19.03
C SER A 143 4.14 16.51 20.32
N LEU A 144 3.81 15.92 21.48
CA LEU A 144 3.98 16.60 22.78
C LEU A 144 5.44 16.85 23.14
N SER A 145 6.32 15.90 22.88
CA SER A 145 7.75 16.03 23.17
C SER A 145 8.34 17.21 22.39
N SER A 146 7.92 17.38 21.14
CA SER A 146 8.35 18.48 20.26
C SER A 146 7.81 19.85 20.68
N GLU A 147 6.60 19.89 21.24
CA GLU A 147 5.93 21.12 21.70
C GLU A 147 6.48 21.60 23.06
N LEU A 148 6.79 20.66 23.97
CA LEU A 148 7.21 20.95 25.34
C LEU A 148 8.74 21.05 25.52
N VAL A 149 9.53 20.49 24.60
CA VAL A 149 11.00 20.57 24.63
C VAL A 149 11.50 21.27 23.36
N PRO A 150 11.72 22.60 23.39
CA PRO A 150 12.32 23.30 22.26
C PRO A 150 13.72 22.73 22.01
N LYS A 151 13.89 21.96 20.93
CA LYS A 151 15.20 21.42 20.53
C LYS A 151 16.13 22.61 20.28
N LYS A 152 17.09 22.84 21.18
CA LYS A 152 18.15 23.85 21.01
C LYS A 152 18.84 23.58 19.68
N LYS A 153 18.60 24.44 18.68
CA LYS A 153 19.39 24.45 17.45
C LYS A 153 20.84 24.71 17.85
N PHE A 154 21.70 23.73 17.60
CA PHE A 154 23.14 23.84 17.75
C PHE A 154 23.62 25.04 16.92
N ILE A 155 23.96 26.15 17.59
CA ILE A 155 24.60 27.30 16.95
C ILE A 155 26.10 27.05 17.05
N PHE A 156 26.73 26.74 15.90
CA PHE A 156 28.17 26.79 15.75
C PHE A 156 28.65 28.23 15.99
N LYS A 157 29.24 28.49 17.16
CA LYS A 157 29.98 29.73 17.41
C LYS A 157 31.33 29.62 16.68
N ASN A 158 31.47 30.31 15.55
CA ASN A 158 32.78 30.64 15.01
C ASN A 158 33.17 32.05 15.43
N LYS A 159 34.38 32.15 15.99
CA LYS A 159 34.97 33.33 16.62
C LYS A 159 35.50 34.28 15.53
N ALA A 160 35.21 35.57 15.68
CA ALA A 160 35.42 36.64 14.71
C ALA A 160 36.90 36.96 14.40
N ALA A 161 37.15 37.48 13.18
CA ALA A 161 38.21 38.45 12.89
C ALA A 161 37.71 39.55 11.91
N LYS A 162 37.23 40.61 12.56
CA LYS A 162 37.06 42.04 12.24
C LYS A 162 37.72 42.65 10.98
N LYS A 163 36.93 43.41 10.21
CA LYS A 163 37.11 44.86 9.83
C LYS A 163 35.90 45.30 8.97
N GLU A 164 34.96 46.10 9.50
CA GLU A 164 34.89 47.60 9.44
C GLU A 164 34.89 48.14 7.99
N LYS A 165 33.95 48.95 7.46
CA LYS A 165 32.99 49.93 8.04
C LYS A 165 31.82 50.25 7.06
N ALA A 166 30.74 50.79 7.67
CA ALA A 166 29.41 51.25 7.21
C ALA A 166 29.43 52.47 6.22
N PRO A 167 28.32 53.17 5.79
CA PRO A 167 26.97 53.36 6.40
C PRO A 167 25.71 53.36 5.47
N ILE A 168 24.54 52.86 5.91
CA ILE A 168 23.29 53.49 6.48
C ILE A 168 22.24 54.00 5.44
N PHE A 169 21.02 53.40 5.45
CA PHE A 169 19.62 53.94 5.43
C PHE A 169 18.68 52.85 4.82
N ASP A 170 17.41 52.60 5.16
CA ASP A 170 16.52 52.75 6.32
C ASP A 170 15.20 51.99 5.95
N SER A 171 14.53 51.44 6.96
CA SER A 171 13.08 51.18 7.08
C SER A 171 12.30 50.12 6.24
N MET A 172 11.81 49.13 7.02
CA MET A 172 10.39 48.72 7.22
C MET A 172 9.70 47.65 6.33
N LYS A 173 9.04 46.72 7.05
CA LYS A 173 7.86 45.85 6.73
C LYS A 173 8.08 44.72 5.72
N GLU A 174 7.47 43.52 5.81
CA GLU A 174 6.49 42.87 6.67
C GLU A 174 6.63 41.35 6.42
N LYS A 175 6.45 40.51 7.44
CA LYS A 175 6.30 39.03 7.33
C LYS A 175 4.81 38.74 7.12
N GLU A 176 4.39 37.94 6.13
CA GLU A 176 4.12 36.48 6.14
C GLU A 176 3.33 36.16 4.84
N PRO A 177 3.04 34.88 4.45
CA PRO A 177 3.40 33.60 5.06
C PRO A 177 4.06 32.61 4.08
N GLU A 178 4.98 31.78 4.60
CA GLU A 178 5.31 30.50 3.95
C GLU A 178 4.24 29.47 4.34
N THR A 179 3.49 29.01 3.36
CA THR A 179 2.56 27.89 3.47
C THR A 179 3.30 26.57 3.72
N ASP A 180 2.74 25.83 4.68
CA ASP A 180 3.07 24.47 5.10
C ASP A 180 3.49 23.53 3.96
N LYS A 181 4.69 22.96 4.09
CA LYS A 181 5.07 21.74 3.38
C LYS A 181 4.71 20.53 4.26
N PRO A 182 3.86 19.61 3.80
CA PRO A 182 3.63 18.37 4.53
C PRO A 182 4.90 17.51 4.48
N ALA A 183 5.17 16.83 5.60
CA ALA A 183 6.28 15.93 5.79
C ALA A 183 6.33 14.86 4.69
N LYS A 184 7.33 14.96 3.82
CA LYS A 184 7.68 13.90 2.87
C LYS A 184 8.23 12.73 3.67
N VAL A 185 7.52 11.61 3.65
CA VAL A 185 8.14 10.30 3.83
C VAL A 185 9.03 10.10 2.60
N GLY A 186 10.26 10.57 2.71
CA GLY A 186 11.18 10.62 1.57
C GLY A 186 11.71 9.22 1.28
N PHE A 187 11.20 8.60 0.21
CA PHE A 187 11.98 7.67 -0.57
C PHE A 187 13.27 8.40 -0.99
N THR A 188 14.39 8.09 -0.33
CA THR A 188 15.71 8.52 -0.78
C THR A 188 15.96 7.78 -2.07
N VAL A 189 15.73 8.45 -3.21
CA VAL A 189 16.12 7.87 -4.49
C VAL A 189 17.63 7.65 -4.41
N PRO A 190 18.14 6.40 -4.47
CA PRO A 190 19.57 6.16 -4.51
C PRO A 190 20.18 6.95 -5.68
N GLU A 191 21.46 7.30 -5.62
CA GLU A 191 22.21 7.74 -6.80
C GLU A 191 22.41 6.56 -7.78
N SER A 192 21.31 5.93 -8.19
CA SER A 192 21.28 4.88 -9.19
C SER A 192 21.18 5.50 -10.60
N PRO A 193 21.80 4.86 -11.61
CA PRO A 193 21.66 5.25 -13.00
C PRO A 193 20.20 5.38 -13.41
N GLY A 194 19.86 6.41 -14.18
CA GLY A 194 18.46 6.65 -14.49
C GLY A 194 18.17 7.84 -15.37
N PHE A 195 16.93 7.89 -15.87
CA PHE A 195 16.36 9.04 -16.57
C PHE A 195 15.62 9.94 -15.59
N ARG A 196 15.89 11.23 -15.63
CA ARG A 196 15.35 12.21 -14.68
C ARG A 196 15.00 13.51 -15.37
N ASN A 197 13.90 14.14 -14.96
CA ASN A 197 13.53 15.51 -15.36
C ASN A 197 13.51 15.72 -16.88
N LYS A 198 12.88 14.81 -17.64
CA LYS A 198 12.70 14.97 -19.10
C LYS A 198 11.23 15.17 -19.45
N THR A 199 10.99 15.86 -20.56
CA THR A 199 9.65 16.15 -21.04
C THR A 199 9.58 15.99 -22.56
N GLY A 200 8.60 15.21 -23.06
CA GLY A 200 8.38 15.05 -24.51
C GLY A 200 9.49 14.30 -25.26
N GLU A 201 10.37 13.59 -24.56
CA GLU A 201 11.53 12.92 -25.15
C GLU A 201 11.30 11.40 -25.32
N VAL A 202 11.95 10.82 -26.34
CA VAL A 202 12.08 9.37 -26.49
C VAL A 202 13.44 8.94 -25.97
N LEU A 203 13.45 8.17 -24.89
CA LEU A 203 14.64 7.76 -24.15
C LEU A 203 14.87 6.26 -24.36
N VAL A 204 16.04 5.90 -24.87
CA VAL A 204 16.41 4.51 -25.10
C VAL A 204 17.62 4.15 -24.24
N ARG A 205 17.54 3.02 -23.54
CA ARG A 205 18.67 2.46 -22.79
C ARG A 205 18.80 0.97 -23.08
N GLU A 206 20.03 0.55 -23.33
CA GLU A 206 20.38 -0.84 -23.56
C GLU A 206 21.31 -1.33 -22.44
N PHE A 207 21.04 -2.53 -21.94
CA PHE A 207 21.71 -3.13 -20.78
C PHE A 207 22.66 -4.28 -21.17
N LYS A 208 23.10 -4.35 -22.44
CA LYS A 208 23.99 -5.42 -22.93
C LYS A 208 25.31 -5.47 -22.12
N GLY A 209 25.56 -6.60 -21.45
CA GLY A 209 26.84 -6.95 -20.85
C GLY A 209 27.23 -6.26 -19.53
N SER A 210 26.32 -5.51 -18.91
CA SER A 210 26.54 -4.95 -17.57
C SER A 210 25.44 -5.41 -16.62
N GLU A 211 25.81 -5.97 -15.48
CA GLU A 211 24.91 -6.22 -14.35
C GLU A 211 24.51 -4.87 -13.73
N ILE A 212 23.65 -4.11 -14.42
CA ILE A 212 23.07 -2.91 -13.86
C ILE A 212 22.09 -3.37 -12.79
N GLY A 213 22.50 -3.20 -11.54
CA GLY A 213 21.70 -3.59 -10.38
C GLY A 213 20.37 -2.86 -10.38
N GLU A 214 20.39 -1.54 -10.45
CA GLU A 214 19.19 -0.74 -10.27
C GLU A 214 19.12 0.37 -11.32
N PHE A 215 17.93 0.58 -11.88
CA PHE A 215 17.66 1.67 -12.80
C PHE A 215 16.48 2.51 -12.33
N THR A 216 16.60 3.83 -12.39
CA THR A 216 15.55 4.75 -11.95
C THR A 216 15.00 5.56 -13.12
N ILE A 217 13.68 5.69 -13.19
CA ILE A 217 12.97 6.60 -14.08
C ILE A 217 12.20 7.55 -13.17
N SER A 218 12.57 8.84 -13.12
CA SER A 218 11.87 9.79 -12.28
C SER A 218 11.55 11.11 -12.96
N ASP A 219 10.49 11.77 -12.52
CA ASP A 219 10.18 13.14 -12.94
C ASP A 219 10.07 13.29 -14.46
N LEU A 220 9.35 12.37 -15.12
CA LEU A 220 9.11 12.42 -16.56
C LEU A 220 7.68 12.84 -16.88
N ASP A 221 7.54 13.66 -17.90
CA ASP A 221 6.24 14.08 -18.44
C ASP A 221 6.20 13.84 -19.96
N SER A 222 5.17 13.16 -20.45
CA SER A 222 4.94 12.98 -21.89
C SER A 222 6.12 12.31 -22.62
N CYS A 223 6.86 11.45 -21.92
CA CYS A 223 8.04 10.76 -22.44
C CYS A 223 7.72 9.32 -22.86
N GLU A 224 8.52 8.81 -23.79
CA GLU A 224 8.55 7.39 -24.12
C GLU A 224 9.90 6.80 -23.73
N VAL A 225 9.90 5.78 -22.87
CA VAL A 225 11.12 5.12 -22.40
C VAL A 225 11.17 3.70 -22.94
N ARG A 226 12.29 3.31 -23.54
CA ARG A 226 12.56 1.99 -24.08
C ARG A 226 13.80 1.41 -23.41
N LEU A 227 13.61 0.36 -22.62
CA LEU A 227 14.66 -0.35 -21.90
C LEU A 227 14.86 -1.74 -22.54
N ILE A 228 16.03 -1.97 -23.12
CA ILE A 228 16.39 -3.22 -23.82
C ILE A 228 17.43 -3.98 -22.99
N GLY A 229 17.17 -5.25 -22.67
CA GLY A 229 18.01 -6.06 -21.80
C GLY A 229 17.40 -6.30 -20.41
N CYS A 230 18.21 -6.87 -19.51
CA CYS A 230 17.81 -7.27 -18.16
C CYS A 230 18.40 -6.34 -17.08
N VAL A 231 17.59 -5.98 -16.08
CA VAL A 231 18.02 -5.23 -14.88
C VAL A 231 17.61 -5.98 -13.62
N ARG A 232 18.26 -5.73 -12.47
CA ARG A 232 17.83 -6.37 -11.21
C ARG A 232 16.61 -5.68 -10.60
N ALA A 233 16.61 -4.34 -10.53
CA ALA A 233 15.47 -3.58 -10.03
C ALA A 233 15.19 -2.33 -10.89
N LEU A 234 13.91 -1.99 -11.00
CA LEU A 234 13.43 -0.78 -11.68
C LEU A 234 12.58 0.06 -10.72
N PHE A 235 12.94 1.33 -10.58
CA PHE A 235 12.19 2.31 -9.80
C PHE A 235 11.59 3.34 -10.74
N ALA A 236 10.26 3.48 -10.74
CA ALA A 236 9.53 4.47 -11.50
C ALA A 236 8.83 5.43 -10.55
N HIS A 237 9.14 6.73 -10.61
CA HIS A 237 8.66 7.69 -9.63
C HIS A 237 8.24 9.03 -10.25
N ARG A 238 7.04 9.55 -9.96
CA ARG A 238 6.53 10.84 -10.51
C ARG A 238 6.57 10.85 -12.05
N LEU A 239 5.72 10.02 -12.66
CA LEU A 239 5.57 9.95 -14.12
C LEU A 239 4.19 10.45 -14.54
N ARG A 240 4.12 11.20 -15.63
CA ARG A 240 2.85 11.72 -16.17
C ARG A 240 2.80 11.53 -17.67
N ASN A 241 1.70 11.00 -18.20
CA ASN A 241 1.50 10.81 -19.64
C ASN A 241 2.68 10.05 -20.32
N CYS A 242 3.31 9.12 -19.60
CA CYS A 242 4.52 8.43 -20.06
C CYS A 242 4.21 7.03 -20.56
N ARG A 243 4.99 6.57 -21.56
CA ARG A 243 4.96 5.19 -22.05
C ARG A 243 6.29 4.52 -21.74
N ILE A 244 6.26 3.49 -20.89
CA ILE A 244 7.45 2.79 -20.43
C ILE A 244 7.42 1.37 -20.99
N PHE A 245 8.34 1.08 -21.89
CA PHE A 245 8.54 -0.23 -22.50
C PHE A 245 9.84 -0.81 -21.98
N GLY A 246 9.76 -1.88 -21.20
CA GLY A 246 10.94 -2.46 -20.57
C GLY A 246 11.08 -3.96 -20.78
N GLY A 247 12.32 -4.38 -20.98
CA GLY A 247 12.76 -5.75 -20.83
C GLY A 247 12.55 -6.31 -19.42
N PRO A 248 12.94 -7.58 -19.22
CA PRO A 248 12.68 -8.27 -17.96
C PRO A 248 13.52 -7.73 -16.80
N VAL A 249 12.89 -7.72 -15.63
CA VAL A 249 13.48 -7.33 -14.36
C VAL A 249 13.61 -8.56 -13.48
N SER A 250 14.83 -8.92 -13.10
CA SER A 250 15.09 -10.19 -12.40
C SER A 250 14.67 -10.21 -10.93
N ALA A 251 14.44 -9.05 -10.29
CA ALA A 251 13.98 -8.98 -8.90
C ALA A 251 12.64 -8.26 -8.72
N SER A 252 12.61 -6.93 -8.76
CA SER A 252 11.40 -6.18 -8.42
C SER A 252 11.27 -4.86 -9.15
N ILE A 253 10.02 -4.44 -9.31
CA ILE A 253 9.67 -3.11 -9.83
C ILE A 253 8.83 -2.40 -8.78
N LEU A 254 9.20 -1.15 -8.49
CA LEU A 254 8.41 -0.24 -7.67
C LEU A 254 7.97 0.95 -8.52
N ILE A 255 6.67 1.19 -8.56
CA ILE A 255 6.06 2.29 -9.30
C ILE A 255 5.33 3.16 -8.28
N GLU A 256 5.70 4.43 -8.20
CA GLU A 256 5.14 5.37 -7.23
C GLU A 256 4.79 6.71 -7.90
N GLY A 257 3.55 7.16 -7.73
CA GLY A 257 3.13 8.46 -8.25
C GLY A 257 3.14 8.52 -9.77
N ALA A 258 2.26 7.75 -10.42
CA ALA A 258 2.11 7.77 -11.88
C ALA A 258 0.69 8.13 -12.29
N GLU A 259 0.54 8.87 -13.39
CA GLU A 259 -0.77 9.29 -13.90
C GLU A 259 -0.80 9.24 -15.42
N ASP A 260 -1.89 8.70 -15.99
CA ASP A 260 -2.11 8.59 -17.44
C ASP A 260 -0.94 7.89 -18.17
N CYS A 261 -0.37 6.84 -17.56
CA CYS A 261 0.81 6.16 -18.07
C CYS A 261 0.50 4.76 -18.62
N VAL A 262 1.35 4.29 -19.51
CA VAL A 262 1.34 2.92 -20.03
C VAL A 262 2.66 2.24 -19.67
N PHE A 263 2.58 1.10 -18.99
CA PHE A 263 3.74 0.31 -18.61
C PHE A 263 3.67 -1.06 -19.28
N VAL A 264 4.71 -1.42 -20.03
CA VAL A 264 4.89 -2.77 -20.59
C VAL A 264 6.19 -3.33 -20.02
N ILE A 265 6.06 -4.13 -18.96
CA ILE A 265 7.19 -4.54 -18.11
C ILE A 265 7.02 -5.98 -17.62
N ALA A 266 8.14 -6.65 -17.38
CA ALA A 266 8.15 -8.01 -16.82
C ALA A 266 9.03 -8.06 -15.57
N SER A 267 8.58 -8.72 -14.51
CA SER A 267 9.32 -8.79 -13.23
C SER A 267 8.91 -9.98 -12.38
N HIS A 268 9.70 -10.37 -11.38
CA HIS A 268 9.21 -11.35 -10.40
C HIS A 268 8.13 -10.73 -9.51
N GLN A 269 8.35 -9.51 -9.05
CA GLN A 269 7.49 -8.78 -8.12
C GLN A 269 7.25 -7.36 -8.63
N ILE A 270 6.00 -6.87 -8.52
CA ILE A 270 5.63 -5.51 -8.89
C ILE A 270 4.79 -4.91 -7.76
N ARG A 271 5.20 -3.72 -7.30
CA ARG A 271 4.46 -2.90 -6.33
C ARG A 271 4.11 -1.57 -6.97
N ILE A 272 2.84 -1.19 -6.87
CA ILE A 272 2.27 0.00 -7.51
C ILE A 272 1.59 0.83 -6.43
N HIS A 273 2.03 2.07 -6.27
CA HIS A 273 1.60 2.96 -5.20
C HIS A 273 1.23 4.33 -5.78
N HIS A 274 0.12 4.93 -5.35
CA HIS A 274 -0.29 6.27 -5.79
C HIS A 274 -0.39 6.42 -7.32
N VAL A 275 -1.03 5.47 -8.01
CA VAL A 275 -1.18 5.49 -9.48
C VAL A 275 -2.62 5.71 -9.91
N LYS A 276 -2.82 6.55 -10.93
CA LYS A 276 -4.14 6.89 -11.48
C LYS A 276 -4.22 6.67 -12.98
N ALA A 277 -5.37 6.18 -13.45
CA ALA A 277 -5.74 6.11 -14.86
C ALA A 277 -4.62 5.55 -15.77
N SER A 278 -4.00 4.45 -15.37
CA SER A 278 -2.81 3.91 -16.04
C SER A 278 -2.99 2.44 -16.40
N ASP A 279 -2.36 2.04 -17.50
CA ASP A 279 -2.43 0.70 -18.06
C ASP A 279 -1.12 -0.07 -17.86
N PHE A 280 -1.26 -1.32 -17.42
CA PHE A 280 -0.15 -2.20 -17.07
C PHE A 280 -0.21 -3.49 -17.87
N TYR A 281 0.74 -3.67 -18.78
CA TYR A 281 0.97 -4.89 -19.55
C TYR A 281 2.09 -5.66 -18.87
N LEU A 282 1.73 -6.68 -18.12
CA LEU A 282 2.63 -7.33 -17.17
C LEU A 282 2.88 -8.78 -17.53
N ARG A 283 4.12 -9.20 -17.27
CA ARG A 283 4.46 -10.61 -17.06
C ARG A 283 5.10 -10.71 -15.69
N VAL A 284 4.46 -11.44 -14.79
CA VAL A 284 4.87 -11.50 -13.39
C VAL A 284 4.91 -12.91 -12.84
N ARG A 285 5.82 -13.15 -11.89
CA ARG A 285 5.92 -14.45 -11.19
C ARG A 285 5.04 -14.52 -9.95
N SER A 286 4.81 -13.38 -9.30
CA SER A 286 3.85 -13.23 -8.20
C SER A 286 2.72 -12.27 -8.58
N ARG A 287 1.67 -12.29 -7.78
CA ARG A 287 0.56 -11.33 -7.87
C ARG A 287 1.09 -9.90 -7.70
N PRO A 288 0.75 -8.94 -8.60
CA PRO A 288 1.05 -7.53 -8.40
C PRO A 288 0.34 -6.99 -7.16
N ILE A 289 0.99 -6.09 -6.44
CA ILE A 289 0.42 -5.43 -5.27
C ILE A 289 0.14 -3.98 -5.63
N ILE A 290 -1.09 -3.51 -5.35
CA ILE A 290 -1.48 -2.12 -5.51
C ILE A 290 -1.91 -1.50 -4.18
N GLU A 291 -1.67 -0.21 -4.03
CA GLU A 291 -2.08 0.60 -2.88
C GLU A 291 -2.30 2.05 -3.33
N ASP A 292 -3.35 2.69 -2.81
CA ASP A 292 -3.74 4.07 -3.17
C ASP A 292 -3.83 4.33 -4.69
N THR A 293 -4.37 3.35 -5.41
CA THR A 293 -4.53 3.45 -6.88
C THR A 293 -5.99 3.71 -7.27
N THR A 294 -6.22 4.24 -8.47
CA THR A 294 -7.57 4.48 -9.00
C THR A 294 -7.61 4.28 -10.50
N ASN A 295 -8.57 3.50 -10.98
CA ASN A 295 -8.79 3.24 -12.41
C ASN A 295 -7.54 2.69 -13.12
N VAL A 296 -6.82 1.75 -12.49
CA VAL A 296 -5.69 1.07 -13.13
C VAL A 296 -6.16 -0.19 -13.84
N ARG A 297 -5.55 -0.52 -14.98
CA ARG A 297 -5.99 -1.65 -15.81
C ARG A 297 -4.83 -2.58 -16.12
N PHE A 298 -5.07 -3.89 -16.11
CA PHE A 298 -4.05 -4.90 -16.28
C PHE A 298 -4.27 -5.77 -17.52
N ALA A 299 -3.19 -6.07 -18.23
CA ALA A 299 -3.16 -6.81 -19.48
C ALA A 299 -1.91 -7.71 -19.54
N PRO A 300 -1.89 -8.74 -20.41
CA PRO A 300 -0.70 -9.55 -20.61
C PRO A 300 0.42 -8.75 -21.28
N TYR A 301 1.67 -9.06 -20.92
CA TYR A 301 2.87 -8.49 -21.53
C TYR A 301 2.91 -8.68 -23.05
N CYS A 302 3.24 -7.61 -23.79
CA CYS A 302 3.20 -7.59 -25.26
C CYS A 302 4.44 -6.96 -25.91
N LEU A 303 5.60 -6.96 -25.24
CA LEU A 303 6.84 -6.43 -25.81
C LEU A 303 7.62 -7.50 -26.56
N SER A 304 8.25 -7.11 -27.68
CA SER A 304 9.17 -7.93 -28.45
C SER A 304 10.35 -7.08 -28.95
N TYR A 305 11.56 -7.60 -28.80
CA TYR A 305 12.79 -7.06 -29.39
C TYR A 305 13.81 -8.19 -29.62
N GLU A 306 14.88 -7.90 -30.34
CA GLU A 306 15.93 -8.88 -30.64
C GLU A 306 16.67 -9.30 -29.36
N GLY A 307 16.54 -10.58 -28.97
CA GLY A 307 17.15 -11.12 -27.74
C GLY A 307 16.21 -11.20 -26.52
N ILE A 308 14.95 -10.75 -26.62
CA ILE A 308 14.00 -10.77 -25.49
C ILE A 308 13.81 -12.17 -24.89
N ASP A 309 13.83 -13.23 -25.69
CA ASP A 309 13.64 -14.60 -25.22
C ASP A 309 14.80 -15.07 -24.32
N GLU A 310 16.02 -14.67 -24.65
CA GLU A 310 17.21 -14.96 -23.84
C GLU A 310 17.21 -14.15 -22.55
N ASP A 311 16.82 -12.87 -22.63
CA ASP A 311 16.67 -12.00 -21.47
C ASP A 311 15.58 -12.51 -20.52
N LEU A 312 14.43 -12.95 -21.04
CA LEU A 312 13.35 -13.54 -20.24
C LEU A 312 13.80 -14.83 -19.58
N LYS A 313 14.56 -15.66 -20.30
CA LYS A 313 15.10 -16.91 -19.76
C LYS A 313 16.13 -16.65 -18.66
N SER A 314 17.06 -15.72 -18.86
CA SER A 314 18.07 -15.36 -17.86
C SER A 314 17.44 -14.75 -16.60
N ALA A 315 16.36 -14.00 -16.76
CA ALA A 315 15.58 -13.46 -15.65
C ALA A 315 14.62 -14.46 -15.00
N GLY A 316 14.46 -15.68 -15.53
CA GLY A 316 13.49 -16.67 -15.00
C GLY A 316 12.02 -16.27 -15.20
N LEU A 317 11.73 -15.57 -16.30
CA LEU A 317 10.42 -15.07 -16.74
C LEU A 317 10.03 -15.62 -18.13
N ASN A 318 10.60 -16.75 -18.52
CA ASN A 318 10.31 -17.41 -19.79
C ASN A 318 8.87 -17.97 -19.86
N GLU A 319 8.30 -18.36 -18.72
CA GLU A 319 6.94 -18.88 -18.65
C GLU A 319 5.95 -17.77 -18.29
N GLU A 320 4.79 -17.77 -18.97
CA GLU A 320 3.66 -16.91 -18.61
C GLU A 320 2.79 -17.63 -17.57
N THR A 321 2.65 -17.01 -16.39
CA THR A 321 1.92 -17.61 -15.26
C THR A 321 0.48 -17.12 -15.16
N GLY A 322 0.11 -16.05 -15.87
CA GLY A 322 -1.23 -15.46 -15.77
C GLY A 322 -1.44 -14.60 -14.50
N ASN A 323 -0.43 -14.48 -13.64
CA ASN A 323 -0.52 -13.72 -12.39
C ASN A 323 -0.81 -12.23 -12.59
N TRP A 324 -0.59 -11.69 -13.80
CA TRP A 324 -0.97 -10.32 -14.15
C TRP A 324 -2.47 -10.04 -13.97
N ALA A 325 -3.32 -11.08 -14.04
CA ALA A 325 -4.76 -10.96 -13.85
C ALA A 325 -5.21 -11.07 -12.38
N HIS A 326 -4.28 -11.36 -11.46
CA HIS A 326 -4.55 -11.56 -10.04
C HIS A 326 -3.83 -10.50 -9.21
N VAL A 327 -4.50 -9.37 -8.98
CA VAL A 327 -3.92 -8.20 -8.31
C VAL A 327 -4.41 -8.10 -6.86
N ASP A 328 -3.47 -7.93 -5.93
CA ASP A 328 -3.76 -7.71 -4.51
C ASP A 328 -3.83 -6.21 -4.22
N ASP A 329 -5.01 -5.71 -3.82
CA ASP A 329 -5.21 -4.34 -3.39
C ASP A 329 -5.18 -4.25 -1.85
N PHE A 330 -4.10 -3.70 -1.30
CA PHE A 330 -3.93 -3.58 0.15
C PHE A 330 -4.78 -2.48 0.78
N GLY A 331 -5.20 -1.48 0.00
CA GLY A 331 -6.14 -0.45 0.48
C GLY A 331 -7.57 -0.95 0.58
N TRP A 332 -7.89 -2.09 -0.07
CA TRP A 332 -9.25 -2.62 -0.14
C TRP A 332 -9.49 -3.79 0.82
N LEU A 333 -10.09 -3.49 1.97
CA LEU A 333 -10.35 -4.48 3.03
C LEU A 333 -11.69 -5.24 2.88
N ARG A 334 -12.41 -5.06 1.77
CA ARG A 334 -13.73 -5.68 1.56
C ARG A 334 -13.59 -7.01 0.80
N ALA A 335 -14.54 -7.92 1.03
CA ALA A 335 -14.55 -9.24 0.37
C ALA A 335 -14.94 -9.21 -1.13
N VAL A 336 -15.48 -8.09 -1.61
CA VAL A 336 -15.81 -7.88 -3.02
C VAL A 336 -14.58 -7.43 -3.81
N GLN A 337 -14.59 -7.59 -5.13
CA GLN A 337 -13.50 -7.08 -5.98
C GLN A 337 -13.28 -5.58 -5.75
N SER A 338 -12.01 -5.18 -5.69
CA SER A 338 -11.65 -3.77 -5.57
C SER A 338 -12.08 -3.01 -6.83
N PRO A 339 -12.73 -1.84 -6.71
CA PRO A 339 -13.06 -0.99 -7.85
C PRO A 339 -11.84 -0.23 -8.41
N ASN A 340 -10.69 -0.28 -7.71
CA ASN A 340 -9.51 0.49 -8.08
C ASN A 340 -8.79 -0.08 -9.30
N TRP A 341 -9.04 -1.34 -9.63
CA TRP A 341 -8.41 -2.02 -10.76
C TRP A 341 -9.38 -2.87 -11.55
N SER A 342 -9.04 -3.11 -12.82
CA SER A 342 -9.78 -4.04 -13.70
C SER A 342 -8.85 -4.69 -14.72
N ILE A 343 -9.35 -5.70 -15.42
CA ILE A 343 -8.67 -6.28 -16.58
C ILE A 343 -8.97 -5.42 -17.80
N LEU A 344 -7.94 -5.08 -18.56
CA LEU A 344 -8.08 -4.34 -19.81
C LEU A 344 -8.79 -5.23 -20.86
N PRO A 345 -9.94 -4.79 -21.41
CA PRO A 345 -10.64 -5.49 -22.47
C PRO A 345 -9.76 -5.68 -23.71
N GLU A 346 -9.92 -6.79 -24.42
CA GLU A 346 -9.02 -7.15 -25.52
C GLU A 346 -9.03 -6.13 -26.67
N ASN A 347 -10.18 -5.50 -26.92
CA ASN A 347 -10.35 -4.48 -27.95
C ASN A 347 -9.59 -3.18 -27.65
N ASP A 348 -9.30 -2.90 -26.38
CA ASP A 348 -8.61 -1.70 -25.92
C ASP A 348 -7.11 -1.94 -25.72
N ARG A 349 -6.64 -3.18 -25.89
CA ARG A 349 -5.24 -3.54 -25.72
C ARG A 349 -4.41 -2.99 -26.87
N ILE A 350 -3.25 -2.45 -26.54
CA ILE A 350 -2.22 -2.16 -27.54
C ILE A 350 -1.70 -3.48 -28.11
N GLY A 351 -1.46 -3.50 -29.42
CA GLY A 351 -0.91 -4.66 -30.12
C GLY A 351 0.54 -4.97 -29.69
N LEU A 352 1.11 -6.01 -30.30
CA LEU A 352 2.51 -6.38 -30.08
C LEU A 352 3.44 -5.20 -30.37
N ILE A 353 4.19 -4.77 -29.36
CA ILE A 353 5.13 -3.65 -29.46
C ILE A 353 6.50 -4.20 -29.85
N LYS A 354 6.97 -3.80 -31.04
CA LYS A 354 8.31 -4.16 -31.51
C LYS A 354 9.26 -3.00 -31.30
N ILE A 355 10.27 -3.17 -30.46
CA ILE A 355 11.39 -2.22 -30.36
C ILE A 355 12.45 -2.68 -31.34
N SER A 356 12.70 -1.89 -32.39
CA SER A 356 13.80 -2.10 -33.33
C SER A 356 15.03 -1.30 -32.89
N ASP A 357 16.21 -1.89 -33.07
CA ASP A 357 17.48 -1.19 -32.84
C ASP A 357 17.57 0.06 -33.74
N PRO A 358 17.76 1.27 -33.18
CA PRO A 358 17.98 2.47 -33.99
C PRO A 358 19.28 2.39 -34.82
N ASN A 359 20.20 1.48 -34.49
CA ASN A 359 21.47 1.31 -35.19
C ASN A 359 21.41 0.46 -36.48
N LYS A 360 20.26 -0.18 -36.81
CA LYS A 360 20.12 -0.96 -38.05
C LYS A 360 19.69 -0.13 -39.29
N GLY A 361 19.60 1.20 -39.17
CA GLY A 361 19.23 2.10 -40.27
C GLY A 361 20.38 2.88 -40.93
N ALA A 362 21.63 2.72 -40.47
CA ALA A 362 22.77 3.51 -40.92
C ALA A 362 23.83 2.70 -41.68
N GLU A 363 23.45 1.68 -42.44
CA GLU A 363 24.34 1.04 -43.43
C GLU A 363 23.55 0.60 -44.66
N LYS A 364 23.46 1.52 -45.63
CA LYS A 364 23.57 1.28 -47.08
C LYS A 364 23.36 2.60 -47.83
N ILE A 365 24.47 3.27 -48.15
CA ILE A 365 24.61 4.06 -49.38
C ILE A 365 25.57 3.27 -50.26
#